data_AF-A0A2H0G5I3-F1
#
_entry.id   AF-A0A2H0G5I3-F1
#
_cell.length_a   1.000
_cell.length_b   1.000
_cell.length_c   1.000
_cell.angle_alpha   90.00
_cell.angle_beta   90.00
_cell.angle_gamma   90.00
#
_symmetry.space_group_name_H-M   'P 1'
#
loop_
_entity.id
_entity.type
_entity.pdbx_description
1 polymer ?
#
loop_
_entity_poly.entity_id
_entity_poly.type
_entity_poly.pdbx_seq_one_letter_code
_entity_poly.pdbx_strand_id
1 'polypeptide(L)'
;MGQLQHGQVVAAFGRHFDVETAEGIVSCVTRGKKGGIACGDRLQIEMTGSAQGVIKSIAPRTSLLFRSDEFKEKIIAANVTQIIVVVAAEPAFYEDLVSRCLIAAEAASLKIVIVLNKCDLEQATRTALKQLQLYRDLGYPLVTLSARQDISPLRPCLQGETSVLVGQSGMGKSSIINALLPEAQAHTREISQALNSGKHTTTHARLYHLDEHSHIIDSPGLQEFGLAHVSEPDIAHAFVEFRPYL
;
A
#
# COMPACT_ATOMS: atom_id res chain seq x y z
N MET A 1 -4.77 31.94 17.75
CA MET A 1 -5.20 30.54 17.49
C MET A 1 -4.90 30.27 16.03
N GLY A 2 -4.23 29.17 15.69
CA GLY A 2 -3.91 28.84 14.31
C GLY A 2 -5.16 28.41 13.53
N GLN A 3 -5.14 28.59 12.22
CA GLN A 3 -6.22 28.17 11.34
C GLN A 3 -6.28 26.64 11.30
N LEU A 4 -7.47 26.07 11.48
CA LEU A 4 -7.70 24.63 11.33
C LEU A 4 -7.94 24.30 9.85
N GLN A 5 -7.27 23.26 9.37
CA GLN A 5 -7.42 22.75 8.01
C GLN A 5 -7.63 21.23 8.03
N HIS A 6 -8.36 20.72 7.05
CA HIS A 6 -8.47 19.30 6.77
C HIS A 6 -7.38 18.86 5.80
N GLY A 7 -6.90 17.63 5.97
CA GLY A 7 -5.96 17.05 5.04
C GLY A 7 -5.84 15.53 5.15
N GLN A 8 -5.02 14.96 4.28
CA GLN A 8 -4.72 13.54 4.22
C GLN A 8 -3.22 13.31 4.37
N VAL A 9 -2.83 12.31 5.16
CA VAL A 9 -1.42 11.94 5.29
C VAL A 9 -0.94 11.26 4.01
N VAL A 10 -0.08 11.92 3.25
CA VAL A 10 0.50 11.36 2.03
C VAL A 10 1.86 10.72 2.25
N ALA A 11 2.57 11.04 3.34
CA ALA A 11 3.78 10.33 3.74
C ALA A 11 4.01 10.35 5.25
N ALA A 12 4.57 9.26 5.79
CA ALA A 12 4.81 9.09 7.22
C ALA A 12 6.28 8.78 7.56
N PHE A 13 6.99 9.79 8.09
CA PHE A 13 8.42 9.76 8.44
C PHE A 13 8.64 9.76 9.95
N GLY A 14 8.27 8.65 10.61
CA GLY A 14 8.44 8.50 12.05
C GLY A 14 7.51 9.43 12.85
N ARG A 15 7.99 10.63 13.21
CA ARG A 15 7.21 11.66 13.93
C ARG A 15 6.79 12.84 13.04
N HIS A 16 7.25 12.88 11.80
CA HIS A 16 6.90 13.89 10.81
C HIS A 16 5.98 13.25 9.77
N PHE A 17 4.99 14.02 9.33
CA PHE A 17 3.96 13.58 8.40
C PHE A 17 3.77 14.66 7.35
N ASP A 18 3.83 14.27 6.08
CA ASP A 18 3.41 15.17 5.01
C ASP A 18 1.89 15.03 4.87
N VAL A 19 1.19 16.14 5.10
CA VAL A 19 -0.27 16.21 5.04
C VAL A 19 -0.64 17.05 3.82
N GLU A 20 -1.34 16.46 2.87
CA GLU A 20 -1.90 17.17 1.74
C GLU A 20 -3.21 17.85 2.16
N THR A 21 -3.29 19.16 1.93
CA THR A 21 -4.48 19.98 2.11
C THR A 21 -4.90 20.58 0.77
N ALA A 22 -6.03 21.29 0.75
CA ALA A 22 -6.47 22.01 -0.45
C ALA A 22 -5.48 23.12 -0.91
N GLU A 23 -4.58 23.57 -0.02
CA GLU A 23 -3.61 24.64 -0.30
C GLU A 23 -2.20 24.08 -0.64
N GLY A 24 -1.99 22.77 -0.47
CA GLY A 24 -0.72 22.09 -0.77
C GLY A 24 -0.26 21.15 0.34
N ILE A 25 1.01 20.76 0.28
CA ILE A 25 1.62 19.88 1.28
C ILE A 25 2.08 20.68 2.50
N VAL A 26 1.65 20.26 3.68
CA VAL A 26 2.04 20.82 4.98
C VAL A 26 2.82 19.78 5.78
N SER A 27 4.03 20.14 6.24
CA SER A 27 4.81 19.28 7.11
C SER A 27 4.27 19.34 8.54
N CYS A 28 3.81 18.20 9.04
CA CYS A 28 3.08 18.12 10.29
C CYS A 28 3.75 17.22 11.33
N VAL A 29 3.54 17.55 12.60
CA VAL A 29 3.96 16.74 13.76
C VAL A 29 2.80 16.50 14.71
N THR A 30 2.93 15.51 15.60
CA THR A 30 1.96 15.30 16.67
C THR A 30 2.35 16.07 17.94
N ARG A 31 1.35 16.58 18.68
CA ARG A 31 1.56 17.05 20.06
C ARG A 31 1.63 15.85 21.02
N GLY A 32 2.78 15.66 21.65
CA GLY A 32 2.99 14.61 22.66
C GLY A 32 3.20 13.21 22.08
N LYS A 33 3.02 12.16 22.88
CA LYS A 33 3.19 10.74 22.47
C LYS A 33 1.98 10.17 21.70
N LYS A 34 1.19 11.00 21.00
CA LYS A 34 0.13 10.48 20.13
C LYS A 34 0.79 9.77 18.94
N GLY A 35 0.85 8.44 19.03
CA GLY A 35 1.31 7.55 17.97
C GLY A 35 0.16 7.04 17.12
N GLY A 36 0.48 6.16 16.17
CA GLY A 36 -0.51 5.41 15.42
C GLY A 36 -1.12 6.12 14.22
N ILE A 37 -0.50 7.19 13.72
CA ILE A 37 -0.87 7.83 12.45
C ILE A 37 -0.31 7.00 11.30
N ALA A 38 -1.14 6.78 10.29
CA ALA A 38 -0.85 6.00 9.10
C ALA A 38 -0.82 6.87 7.85
N CYS A 39 -0.14 6.42 6.81
CA CYS A 39 -0.36 6.95 5.46
C CYS A 39 -1.81 6.69 5.04
N GLY A 40 -2.48 7.66 4.40
CA GLY A 40 -3.89 7.59 4.05
C GLY A 40 -4.87 8.06 5.13
N ASP A 41 -4.40 8.36 6.36
CA ASP A 41 -5.26 8.95 7.40
C ASP A 41 -5.83 10.31 6.96
N ARG A 42 -7.12 10.51 7.19
CA ARG A 42 -7.80 11.80 7.05
C ARG A 42 -7.82 12.49 8.41
N LEU A 43 -7.44 13.76 8.48
CA LEU A 43 -7.21 14.42 9.77
C LEU A 43 -7.46 15.93 9.72
N GLN A 44 -7.49 16.55 10.89
CA GLN A 44 -7.44 18.01 11.04
C GLN A 44 -6.08 18.43 11.59
N ILE A 45 -5.53 19.49 11.00
CA ILE A 45 -4.29 20.14 11.41
C ILE A 45 -4.57 21.56 11.87
N GLU A 46 -3.80 22.07 12.82
CA GLU A 46 -3.69 23.50 13.12
C GLU A 46 -2.40 24.02 12.49
N MET A 47 -2.52 25.02 11.61
CA MET A 47 -1.37 25.67 10.99
C MET A 47 -0.55 26.44 12.04
N THR A 48 0.76 26.22 12.06
CA THR A 48 1.71 26.91 12.94
C THR A 48 2.70 27.79 12.18
N GLY A 49 2.70 27.71 10.85
CA GLY A 49 3.48 28.54 9.92
C GLY A 49 2.93 28.38 8.51
N SER A 50 3.64 28.89 7.49
CA SER A 50 3.19 28.82 6.09
C SER A 50 3.17 27.40 5.51
N ALA A 51 4.06 26.52 5.96
CA ALA A 51 4.16 25.13 5.49
C ALA A 51 4.33 24.12 6.63
N GLN A 52 3.96 24.52 7.85
CA GLN A 52 4.10 23.70 9.06
C GLN A 52 2.80 23.66 9.85
N GLY A 53 2.47 22.49 10.38
CA GLY A 53 1.25 22.28 11.13
C GLY A 53 1.39 21.25 12.25
N VAL A 54 0.35 21.19 13.07
CA VAL A 54 0.23 20.21 14.15
C VAL A 54 -1.05 19.43 13.98
N ILE A 55 -0.93 18.10 14.01
CA ILE A 55 -2.09 17.19 13.92
C ILE A 55 -2.92 17.28 15.20
N LYS A 56 -4.21 17.53 15.06
CA LYS A 56 -5.16 17.72 16.16
C LYS A 56 -6.01 16.49 16.42
N SER A 57 -6.62 15.97 15.36
CA SER A 57 -7.56 14.86 15.41
C SER A 57 -7.43 14.03 14.14
N ILE A 58 -7.67 12.73 14.25
CA ILE A 58 -7.73 11.79 13.13
C ILE A 58 -9.22 11.46 12.95
N ALA A 59 -9.69 11.47 11.71
CA ALA A 59 -11.05 11.06 11.38
C ALA A 59 -11.21 9.54 11.54
N PRO A 60 -12.44 9.02 11.71
CA PRO A 60 -12.69 7.59 11.74
C PRO A 60 -12.12 6.90 10.48
N ARG A 61 -11.48 5.75 10.69
CA ARG A 61 -10.88 4.95 9.63
C ARG A 61 -11.89 3.96 9.07
N THR A 62 -11.85 3.75 7.76
CA THR A 62 -12.59 2.64 7.13
C THR A 62 -11.79 1.34 7.16
N SER A 63 -10.46 1.42 7.19
CA SER A 63 -9.56 0.27 7.32
C SER A 63 -8.22 0.69 7.94
N LEU A 64 -7.48 -0.29 8.44
CA LEU A 64 -6.15 -0.09 9.03
C LEU A 64 -5.28 -1.31 8.76
N LEU A 65 -4.12 -1.09 8.15
CA LEU A 65 -3.18 -2.13 7.78
C LEU A 65 -1.88 -2.06 8.58
N PHE A 66 -1.43 -3.23 9.01
CA PHE A 66 -0.24 -3.42 9.82
C PHE A 66 0.83 -4.18 9.05
N ARG A 67 2.08 -3.78 9.24
CA ARG A 67 3.24 -4.63 8.97
C ARG A 67 3.58 -5.44 10.19
N SER A 68 3.94 -6.70 10.00
CA SER A 68 4.77 -7.40 10.97
C SER A 68 6.25 -7.22 10.65
N ASP A 69 7.01 -6.91 11.68
CA ASP A 69 8.46 -7.04 11.73
C ASP A 69 8.79 -8.08 12.82
N GLU A 70 9.98 -8.69 12.83
CA GLU A 70 10.37 -9.81 13.73
C GLU A 70 10.08 -9.56 15.22
N PHE A 71 9.91 -8.29 15.62
CA PHE A 71 9.71 -7.90 17.01
C PHE A 71 8.47 -7.02 17.28
N LYS A 72 7.83 -6.40 16.26
CA LYS A 72 6.73 -5.42 16.45
C LYS A 72 5.80 -5.28 15.24
N GLU A 73 4.50 -5.16 15.49
CA GLU A 73 3.54 -4.64 14.50
C GLU A 73 3.66 -3.11 14.36
N LYS A 74 3.65 -2.61 13.12
CA LYS A 74 3.63 -1.18 12.81
C LYS A 74 2.49 -0.86 11.85
N ILE A 75 1.69 0.14 12.19
CA ILE A 75 0.68 0.69 11.28
C ILE A 75 1.39 1.25 10.05
N ILE A 76 0.93 0.85 8.86
CA ILE A 76 1.46 1.34 7.59
C ILE A 76 0.47 2.30 6.93
N ALA A 77 -0.77 1.84 6.76
CA ALA A 77 -1.75 2.50 5.92
C ALA A 77 -3.12 2.46 6.57
N ALA A 78 -3.91 3.48 6.32
CA ALA A 78 -5.31 3.57 6.71
C ALA A 78 -6.16 3.95 5.49
N ASN A 79 -7.45 3.63 5.57
CA ASN A 79 -8.43 3.92 4.51
C ASN A 79 -8.08 3.30 3.15
N VAL A 80 -7.37 2.17 3.19
CA VAL A 80 -7.12 1.29 2.05
C VAL A 80 -8.41 0.53 1.71
N THR A 81 -8.70 0.37 0.43
CA THR A 81 -9.86 -0.39 -0.06
C THR A 81 -9.45 -1.69 -0.76
N GLN A 82 -8.18 -1.78 -1.17
CA GLN A 82 -7.67 -2.90 -1.97
C GLN A 82 -6.21 -3.24 -1.65
N ILE A 83 -5.91 -4.54 -1.64
CA ILE A 83 -4.54 -5.09 -1.58
C ILE A 83 -4.18 -5.64 -2.96
N ILE A 84 -3.04 -5.19 -3.51
CA ILE A 84 -2.46 -5.73 -4.74
C ILE A 84 -1.26 -6.59 -4.37
N VAL A 85 -1.40 -7.90 -4.51
CA VAL A 85 -0.32 -8.87 -4.24
C VAL A 85 0.52 -9.03 -5.50
N VAL A 86 1.71 -8.45 -5.48
CA VAL A 86 2.66 -8.48 -6.60
C VAL A 86 3.62 -9.65 -6.42
N VAL A 87 3.46 -10.65 -7.28
CA VAL A 87 4.40 -11.76 -7.48
C VAL A 87 5.09 -11.60 -8.84
N ALA A 88 6.15 -12.36 -9.09
CA ALA A 88 6.85 -12.35 -10.37
C ALA A 88 7.04 -13.76 -10.91
N ALA A 89 7.10 -13.88 -12.24
CA ALA A 89 7.51 -15.12 -12.88
C ALA A 89 8.94 -15.53 -12.46
N GLU A 90 9.83 -14.55 -12.30
CA GLU A 90 11.18 -14.75 -11.80
C GLU A 90 11.69 -13.52 -11.00
N PRO A 91 12.31 -13.67 -9.81
CA PRO A 91 12.52 -14.92 -9.09
C PRO A 91 11.21 -15.54 -8.62
N ALA A 92 11.23 -16.83 -8.26
CA ALA A 92 10.07 -17.52 -7.70
C ALA A 92 9.53 -16.78 -6.46
N PHE A 93 8.22 -16.75 -6.32
CA PHE A 93 7.54 -16.14 -5.18
C PHE A 93 7.20 -17.18 -4.11
N TYR A 94 6.97 -16.73 -2.89
CA TYR A 94 6.48 -17.57 -1.81
C TYR A 94 4.96 -17.60 -1.80
N GLU A 95 4.39 -18.79 -1.91
CA GLU A 95 2.95 -19.02 -1.88
C GLU A 95 2.33 -18.64 -0.53
N ASP A 96 3.06 -18.85 0.57
CA ASP A 96 2.65 -18.44 1.93
C ASP A 96 2.34 -16.94 2.01
N LEU A 97 3.08 -16.10 1.27
CA LEU A 97 2.79 -14.67 1.21
C LEU A 97 1.42 -14.40 0.57
N VAL A 98 1.11 -15.08 -0.53
CA VAL A 98 -0.18 -14.92 -1.22
C VAL A 98 -1.30 -15.30 -0.26
N SER A 99 -1.21 -16.46 0.38
CA SER A 99 -2.18 -16.94 1.36
C SER A 99 -2.36 -15.97 2.54
N ARG A 100 -1.28 -15.44 3.12
CA ARG A 100 -1.37 -14.43 4.20
C ARG A 100 -2.03 -13.14 3.76
N CYS A 101 -1.77 -12.68 2.54
CA CYS A 101 -2.42 -11.49 2.00
C CYS A 101 -3.91 -11.72 1.79
N LEU A 102 -4.31 -12.92 1.34
CA LEU A 102 -5.72 -13.30 1.21
C LEU A 102 -6.42 -13.30 2.56
N ILE A 103 -5.80 -13.91 3.57
CA ILE A 103 -6.35 -13.90 4.94
C ILE A 103 -6.51 -12.46 5.44
N ALA A 104 -5.48 -11.63 5.29
CA ALA A 104 -5.52 -10.24 5.73
C ALA A 104 -6.59 -9.42 4.99
N ALA A 105 -6.75 -9.63 3.68
CA ALA A 105 -7.75 -8.96 2.88
C ALA A 105 -9.17 -9.35 3.33
N GLU A 106 -9.46 -10.64 3.47
CA GLU A 106 -10.77 -11.14 3.87
C GLU A 106 -11.12 -10.71 5.31
N ALA A 107 -10.18 -10.84 6.25
CA ALA A 107 -10.37 -10.39 7.64
C ALA A 107 -10.64 -8.87 7.74
N ALA A 108 -10.02 -8.07 6.86
CA ALA A 108 -10.22 -6.62 6.80
C ALA A 108 -11.36 -6.20 5.83
N SER A 109 -12.08 -7.16 5.22
CA SER A 109 -13.08 -6.91 4.18
C SER A 109 -12.58 -6.01 3.03
N LEU A 110 -11.32 -6.18 2.64
CA LEU A 110 -10.67 -5.48 1.55
C LEU A 110 -10.72 -6.30 0.27
N LYS A 111 -10.78 -5.60 -0.87
CA LYS A 111 -10.58 -6.26 -2.16
C LYS A 111 -9.15 -6.76 -2.28
N ILE A 112 -8.94 -7.83 -3.02
CA ILE A 112 -7.61 -8.35 -3.33
C ILE A 112 -7.47 -8.65 -4.82
N VAL A 113 -6.31 -8.32 -5.38
CA VAL A 113 -5.92 -8.65 -6.76
C VAL A 113 -4.52 -9.22 -6.74
N ILE A 114 -4.34 -10.37 -7.39
CA ILE A 114 -3.03 -10.98 -7.58
C ILE A 114 -2.48 -10.48 -8.91
N VAL A 115 -1.25 -9.96 -8.89
CA VAL A 115 -0.54 -9.49 -10.09
C VAL A 115 0.69 -10.35 -10.29
N LEU A 116 0.70 -11.12 -11.38
CA LEU A 116 1.90 -11.80 -11.87
C LEU A 116 2.66 -10.86 -12.80
N ASN A 117 3.76 -10.31 -12.29
CA ASN A 117 4.65 -9.42 -13.03
C ASN A 117 5.78 -10.19 -13.74
N LYS A 118 6.50 -9.49 -14.62
CA LYS A 118 7.63 -10.01 -15.42
C LYS A 118 7.23 -11.19 -16.31
N CYS A 119 6.04 -11.11 -16.89
CA CYS A 119 5.52 -12.14 -17.80
C CYS A 119 6.25 -12.21 -19.15
N ASP A 120 7.31 -11.42 -19.34
CA ASP A 120 8.18 -11.48 -20.51
C ASP A 120 9.03 -12.78 -20.58
N LEU A 121 9.10 -13.54 -19.49
CA LEU A 121 9.78 -14.84 -19.43
C LEU A 121 8.77 -15.98 -19.59
N GLU A 122 8.53 -16.46 -20.81
CA GLU A 122 7.43 -17.40 -21.12
C GLU A 122 7.42 -18.67 -20.24
N GLN A 123 8.57 -19.35 -20.12
CA GLN A 123 8.63 -20.63 -19.39
C GLN A 123 8.43 -20.45 -17.88
N ALA A 124 9.00 -19.40 -17.30
CA ALA A 124 8.80 -19.05 -15.89
C ALA A 124 7.35 -18.65 -15.64
N THR A 125 6.76 -17.86 -16.55
CA THR A 125 5.35 -17.43 -16.49
C THR A 125 4.40 -18.61 -16.48
N ARG A 126 4.60 -19.60 -17.36
CA ARG A 126 3.77 -20.82 -17.39
C ARG A 126 3.84 -21.59 -16.06
N THR A 127 5.01 -21.65 -15.44
CA THR A 127 5.19 -22.32 -14.14
C THR A 127 4.47 -21.55 -13.02
N ALA A 128 4.66 -20.23 -12.95
CA ALA A 128 3.99 -19.37 -11.98
C ALA A 128 2.46 -19.40 -12.12
N LEU A 129 1.93 -19.40 -13.34
CA LEU A 129 0.49 -19.49 -13.58
C LEU A 129 -0.12 -20.80 -13.09
N LYS A 130 0.61 -21.91 -13.21
CA LYS A 130 0.15 -23.20 -12.65
C LYS A 130 0.05 -23.16 -11.13
N GLN A 131 1.00 -22.51 -10.45
CA GLN A 131 0.96 -22.32 -9.01
C GLN A 131 -0.21 -21.42 -8.59
N LEU A 132 -0.49 -20.37 -9.37
CA LEU A 132 -1.57 -19.42 -9.08
C LEU A 132 -2.97 -19.90 -9.49
N GLN A 133 -3.07 -21.06 -10.15
CA GLN A 133 -4.33 -21.57 -10.68
C GLN A 133 -5.38 -21.79 -9.58
N LEU A 134 -4.96 -22.30 -8.42
CA LEU A 134 -5.84 -22.51 -7.27
C LEU A 134 -6.56 -21.21 -6.88
N TYR A 135 -5.83 -20.12 -6.71
CA TYR A 135 -6.41 -18.83 -6.30
C TYR A 135 -7.38 -18.28 -7.34
N ARG A 136 -7.08 -18.48 -8.62
CA ARG A 136 -7.99 -18.10 -9.70
C ARG A 136 -9.28 -18.90 -9.65
N ASP A 137 -9.19 -20.22 -9.41
CA ASP A 137 -10.34 -21.10 -9.31
C ASP A 137 -11.21 -20.79 -8.07
N LEU A 138 -10.59 -20.26 -7.01
CA LEU A 138 -11.28 -19.70 -5.84
C LEU A 138 -11.95 -18.35 -6.10
N GLY A 139 -11.78 -17.77 -7.30
CA GLY A 139 -12.43 -16.52 -7.72
C GLY A 139 -11.62 -15.26 -7.50
N TYR A 140 -10.36 -15.35 -7.06
CA TYR A 140 -9.51 -14.18 -6.90
C TYR A 140 -9.04 -13.64 -8.26
N PRO A 141 -9.15 -12.33 -8.53
CA PRO A 141 -8.65 -11.73 -9.76
C PRO A 141 -7.14 -11.94 -9.92
N LEU A 142 -6.73 -12.46 -11.08
CA LEU A 142 -5.34 -12.64 -11.47
C LEU A 142 -5.03 -11.84 -12.72
N VAL A 143 -4.12 -10.88 -12.61
CA VAL A 143 -3.64 -10.03 -13.70
C VAL A 143 -2.21 -10.40 -14.05
N THR A 144 -1.94 -10.69 -15.32
CA THR A 144 -0.59 -10.95 -15.84
C THR A 144 -0.09 -9.73 -16.58
N LEU A 145 1.14 -9.29 -16.29
CA LEU A 145 1.75 -8.16 -16.97
C LEU A 145 3.29 -8.21 -16.95
N SER A 146 3.92 -7.34 -17.74
CA SER A 146 5.32 -6.96 -17.54
C SER A 146 5.37 -5.45 -17.38
N ALA A 147 5.58 -4.98 -16.15
CA ALA A 147 5.48 -3.54 -15.83
C ALA A 147 6.46 -2.66 -16.62
N ARG A 148 7.53 -3.24 -17.18
CA ARG A 148 8.49 -2.53 -18.04
C ARG A 148 8.03 -2.41 -19.50
N GLN A 149 7.11 -3.25 -19.93
CA GLN A 149 6.61 -3.29 -21.30
C GLN A 149 5.22 -2.69 -21.40
N ASP A 150 4.29 -3.15 -20.57
CA ASP A 150 2.92 -2.66 -20.53
C ASP A 150 2.29 -2.83 -19.14
N ILE A 151 1.80 -1.72 -18.60
CA ILE A 151 1.09 -1.66 -17.31
C ILE A 151 -0.43 -1.52 -17.47
N SER A 152 -0.91 -1.36 -18.71
CA SER A 152 -2.33 -1.18 -19.02
C SER A 152 -3.26 -2.23 -18.41
N PRO A 153 -2.89 -3.53 -18.29
CA PRO A 153 -3.78 -4.54 -17.74
C PRO A 153 -4.16 -4.30 -16.27
N LEU A 154 -3.33 -3.57 -15.51
CA LEU A 154 -3.59 -3.29 -14.10
C LEU A 154 -4.51 -2.09 -13.89
N ARG A 155 -4.57 -1.15 -14.84
CA ARG A 155 -5.29 0.13 -14.68
C ARG A 155 -6.78 -0.05 -14.33
N PRO A 156 -7.56 -0.94 -14.98
CA PRO A 156 -8.96 -1.13 -14.65
C PRO A 156 -9.19 -1.59 -13.19
N CYS A 157 -8.25 -2.36 -12.63
CA CYS A 157 -8.35 -2.86 -11.27
C CYS A 157 -8.13 -1.78 -10.20
N LEU A 158 -7.53 -0.64 -10.56
CA LEU A 158 -7.16 0.43 -9.64
C LEU A 158 -8.19 1.57 -9.59
N GLN A 159 -9.13 1.60 -10.53
CA GLN A 159 -10.07 2.72 -10.69
C GLN A 159 -10.98 2.87 -9.47
N GLY A 160 -10.92 4.05 -8.83
CA GLY A 160 -11.70 4.38 -7.64
C GLY A 160 -11.23 3.69 -6.37
N GLU A 161 -10.05 3.06 -6.38
CA GLU A 161 -9.52 2.30 -5.26
C GLU A 161 -8.32 2.99 -4.62
N THR A 162 -8.20 2.87 -3.30
CA THR A 162 -6.94 3.10 -2.59
C THR A 162 -6.24 1.77 -2.39
N SER A 163 -5.24 1.52 -3.25
CA SER A 163 -4.50 0.28 -3.31
C SER A 163 -3.22 0.32 -2.49
N VAL A 164 -2.90 -0.76 -1.78
CA VAL A 164 -1.55 -0.99 -1.24
C VAL A 164 -0.85 -2.11 -2.03
N LEU A 165 0.42 -1.90 -2.40
CA LEU A 165 1.22 -2.94 -3.06
C LEU A 165 1.96 -3.79 -2.03
N VAL A 166 1.82 -5.10 -2.12
CA VAL A 166 2.49 -6.08 -1.24
C VAL A 166 3.24 -7.11 -2.08
N GLY A 167 4.39 -7.58 -1.61
CA GLY A 167 5.20 -8.54 -2.36
C GLY A 167 6.62 -8.59 -1.84
N GLN A 168 7.33 -9.67 -2.11
CA GLN A 168 8.75 -9.79 -1.77
C GLN A 168 9.60 -8.73 -2.50
N SER A 169 10.83 -8.52 -2.00
CA SER A 169 11.82 -7.73 -2.73
C SER A 169 12.07 -8.35 -4.11
N GLY A 170 12.24 -7.52 -5.14
CA GLY A 170 12.51 -8.00 -6.51
C GLY A 170 11.27 -8.41 -7.33
N MET A 171 10.06 -8.45 -6.76
CA MET A 171 8.82 -8.78 -7.51
C MET A 171 8.37 -7.65 -8.47
N GLY A 172 8.96 -6.46 -8.35
CA GLY A 172 8.75 -5.36 -9.29
C GLY A 172 7.66 -4.36 -8.91
N LYS A 173 7.28 -4.26 -7.62
CA LYS A 173 6.39 -3.21 -7.09
C LYS A 173 6.80 -1.79 -7.50
N SER A 174 8.08 -1.45 -7.32
CA SER A 174 8.59 -0.14 -7.73
C SER A 174 8.53 0.07 -9.24
N SER A 175 8.72 -1.00 -10.04
CA SER A 175 8.54 -0.90 -11.50
C SER A 175 7.09 -0.65 -11.89
N ILE A 176 6.12 -1.26 -11.19
CA ILE A 176 4.68 -0.99 -11.35
C ILE A 176 4.38 0.48 -11.02
N ILE A 177 4.84 0.97 -9.87
CA ILE A 177 4.62 2.38 -9.46
C ILE A 177 5.18 3.33 -10.52
N ASN A 178 6.42 3.09 -10.96
CA ASN A 178 7.07 3.93 -11.97
C ASN A 178 6.33 3.91 -13.32
N ALA A 179 5.76 2.77 -13.71
CA ALA A 179 5.01 2.65 -14.96
C ALA A 179 3.62 3.32 -14.88
N LEU A 180 2.99 3.29 -13.69
CA LEU A 180 1.71 3.95 -13.44
C LEU A 180 1.87 5.47 -13.34
N LEU A 181 2.98 5.93 -12.77
CA LEU A 181 3.26 7.32 -12.44
C LEU A 181 4.59 7.80 -13.04
N PRO A 182 4.72 7.86 -14.38
CA PRO A 182 5.96 8.31 -15.01
C PRO A 182 6.31 9.75 -14.62
N GLU A 183 5.32 10.62 -14.42
CA GLU A 183 5.51 12.02 -14.03
C GLU A 183 5.88 12.20 -12.55
N ALA A 184 5.47 11.28 -11.66
CA ALA A 184 5.84 11.37 -10.24
C ALA A 184 7.35 11.23 -10.02
N GLN A 185 8.11 10.64 -10.95
CA GLN A 185 9.57 10.64 -10.87
C GLN A 185 10.19 12.04 -11.00
N ALA A 186 9.55 12.95 -11.75
CA ALA A 186 10.00 14.34 -11.84
C ALA A 186 9.81 15.06 -10.50
N HIS A 187 8.60 14.97 -9.93
CA HIS A 187 8.28 15.59 -8.64
C HIS A 187 9.00 14.95 -7.44
N THR A 188 9.23 13.65 -7.44
CA THR A 188 9.97 12.99 -6.35
C THR A 188 11.45 13.44 -6.35
N ARG A 189 12.04 13.69 -7.52
CA ARG A 189 13.39 14.30 -7.64
C ARG A 189 13.40 15.76 -7.21
N GLU A 190 12.39 16.54 -7.58
CA GLU A 190 12.28 17.96 -7.15
C GLU A 190 12.08 18.11 -5.64
N ILE A 191 11.21 17.30 -5.03
CA ILE A 191 10.98 17.30 -3.57
C ILE A 191 12.22 16.77 -2.83
N SER A 192 12.89 15.73 -3.36
CA SER A 192 14.17 15.23 -2.84
C SER A 192 15.33 16.23 -2.97
N GLN A 193 15.22 17.23 -3.85
CA GLN A 193 16.21 18.29 -4.00
C GLN A 193 15.87 19.51 -3.12
N ALA A 194 14.58 19.81 -2.93
CA ALA A 194 14.12 20.88 -2.05
C ALA A 194 14.31 20.55 -0.55
N LEU A 195 14.08 19.29 -0.17
CA LEU A 195 14.53 18.73 1.11
C LEU A 195 15.97 18.26 0.91
N ASN A 196 16.94 19.02 1.41
CA ASN A 196 18.39 18.76 1.35
C ASN A 196 18.77 17.42 2.03
N SER A 197 18.35 16.31 1.44
CA SER A 197 18.24 14.97 2.01
C SER A 197 18.57 13.99 0.91
N GLY A 198 19.80 14.11 0.40
CA GLY A 198 20.33 13.19 -0.59
C GLY A 198 20.25 11.75 -0.07
N LYS A 199 19.89 10.84 -0.99
CA LYS A 199 20.22 9.42 -0.87
C LYS A 199 19.41 8.61 0.15
N HIS A 200 18.11 8.86 0.25
CA HIS A 200 17.20 7.96 0.97
C HIS A 200 16.37 7.10 0.01
N THR A 201 16.84 5.86 -0.17
CA THR A 201 16.02 4.72 -0.57
C THR A 201 14.69 4.76 0.18
N THR A 202 13.58 4.49 -0.51
CA THR A 202 12.21 4.43 0.02
C THR A 202 12.19 3.64 1.33
N THR A 203 12.08 4.29 2.49
CA THR A 203 11.97 3.63 3.82
C THR A 203 10.63 3.87 4.52
N HIS A 204 9.78 4.71 3.93
CA HIS A 204 8.55 5.19 4.53
C HIS A 204 7.37 5.00 3.59
N ALA A 205 6.19 4.74 4.17
CA ALA A 205 4.96 4.60 3.40
C ALA A 205 4.58 5.93 2.74
N ARG A 206 4.22 5.88 1.46
CA ARG A 206 3.84 7.05 0.67
C ARG A 206 2.63 6.76 -0.19
N LEU A 207 1.68 7.68 -0.18
CA LEU A 207 0.50 7.71 -1.04
C LEU A 207 0.82 8.52 -2.29
N TYR A 208 0.43 7.98 -3.42
CA TYR A 208 0.48 8.62 -4.73
C TYR A 208 -0.91 8.64 -5.35
N HIS A 209 -1.25 9.75 -5.99
CA HIS A 209 -2.48 9.90 -6.74
C HIS A 209 -2.28 9.41 -8.17
N LEU A 210 -3.04 8.41 -8.59
CA LEU A 210 -3.10 8.00 -10.00
C LEU A 210 -4.04 8.92 -10.78
N ASP A 211 -5.14 9.31 -10.14
CA ASP A 211 -6.12 10.30 -10.56
C ASP A 211 -6.84 10.85 -9.30
N GLU A 212 -7.97 11.54 -9.48
CA GLU A 212 -8.73 12.17 -8.39
C GLU A 212 -9.31 11.16 -7.37
N HIS A 213 -9.53 9.90 -7.77
CA HIS A 213 -10.25 8.91 -6.95
C HIS A 213 -9.45 7.62 -6.74
N SER A 214 -8.33 7.47 -7.44
CA SER A 214 -7.52 6.26 -7.45
C SER A 214 -6.14 6.56 -6.87
N HIS A 215 -5.73 5.80 -5.86
CA HIS A 215 -4.52 6.06 -5.09
C HIS A 215 -3.71 4.79 -4.91
N ILE A 216 -2.38 4.92 -4.84
CA ILE A 216 -1.47 3.84 -4.49
C ILE A 216 -0.64 4.22 -3.29
N ILE A 217 -0.61 3.34 -2.30
CA ILE A 217 0.31 3.41 -1.17
C ILE A 217 1.46 2.43 -1.41
N ASP A 218 2.67 2.95 -1.54
CA ASP A 218 3.90 2.16 -1.49
C ASP A 218 4.38 2.11 -0.04
N SER A 219 4.60 0.92 0.48
CA SER A 219 5.19 0.73 1.79
C SER A 219 6.44 -0.14 1.69
N PRO A 220 7.62 0.47 1.76
CA PRO A 220 8.87 -0.27 1.66
C PRO A 220 8.99 -1.29 2.79
N GLY A 221 9.29 -2.53 2.42
CA GLY A 221 9.40 -3.63 3.37
C GLY A 221 8.06 -4.23 3.81
N LEU A 222 6.91 -3.81 3.26
CA LEU A 222 5.67 -4.60 3.34
C LEU A 222 5.84 -5.86 2.48
N GLN A 223 6.61 -6.79 3.02
CA GLN A 223 6.88 -8.09 2.43
C GLN A 223 5.84 -9.09 2.89
N GLU A 224 5.28 -8.93 4.10
CA GLU A 224 4.29 -9.81 4.70
C GLU A 224 3.32 -9.01 5.59
N PHE A 225 2.06 -9.43 5.63
CA PHE A 225 1.11 -8.96 6.64
C PHE A 225 1.30 -9.73 7.94
N GLY A 226 1.24 -9.00 9.05
CA GLY A 226 1.03 -9.62 10.35
C GLY A 226 -0.36 -10.18 10.44
N LEU A 227 -0.51 -11.45 10.82
CA LEU A 227 -1.80 -12.05 11.15
C LEU A 227 -2.00 -12.16 12.68
N ALA A 228 -1.12 -11.58 13.49
CA ALA A 228 -1.15 -11.75 14.94
C ALA A 228 -2.42 -11.17 15.59
N HIS A 229 -3.06 -10.21 14.92
CA HIS A 229 -4.32 -9.60 15.34
C HIS A 229 -5.56 -10.34 14.83
N VAL A 230 -5.41 -11.38 13.99
CA VAL A 230 -6.51 -12.16 13.42
C VAL A 230 -6.73 -13.40 14.29
N SER A 231 -7.95 -13.62 14.76
CA SER A 231 -8.26 -14.78 15.60
C SER A 231 -8.26 -16.08 14.79
N GLU A 232 -8.04 -17.22 15.43
CA GLU A 232 -8.05 -18.52 14.74
C GLU A 232 -9.38 -18.82 14.00
N PRO A 233 -10.57 -18.53 14.57
CA PRO A 233 -11.83 -18.59 13.82
C PRO A 233 -11.89 -17.66 12.62
N ASP A 234 -11.37 -16.43 12.74
CA ASP A 234 -11.35 -15.48 11.63
C ASP A 234 -10.42 -15.95 10.51
N ILE A 235 -9.29 -16.57 10.85
CA ILE A 235 -8.39 -17.21 9.87
C ILE A 235 -9.13 -18.30 9.12
N ALA A 236 -9.86 -19.18 9.81
CA ALA A 236 -10.64 -20.24 9.17
C ALA A 236 -11.69 -19.67 8.22
N HIS A 237 -12.43 -18.63 8.62
CA HIS A 237 -13.40 -17.95 7.77
C HIS A 237 -12.77 -17.16 6.60
N ALA A 238 -11.50 -16.78 6.73
CA ALA A 238 -10.77 -16.07 5.68
C ALA A 238 -10.36 -16.99 4.51
N PHE A 239 -10.30 -18.30 4.72
CA PHE A 239 -10.25 -19.26 3.61
C PHE A 239 -11.65 -19.44 3.04
N VAL A 240 -11.90 -18.82 1.88
CA VAL A 240 -13.22 -18.79 1.24
C VAL A 240 -13.76 -20.20 0.95
N GLU A 241 -12.88 -21.14 0.63
CA GLU A 241 -13.17 -22.55 0.40
C GLU A 241 -13.54 -23.32 1.66
N PHE A 242 -13.19 -22.83 2.85
CA PHE A 242 -13.56 -23.45 4.12
C PHE A 242 -14.95 -23.01 4.58
N ARG A 243 -15.41 -21.82 4.18
CA ARG A 243 -16.72 -21.27 4.59
C ARG A 243 -17.91 -22.23 4.46
N PRO A 244 -18.03 -23.05 3.39
CA PRO A 244 -19.13 -24.02 3.28
C PRO A 244 -19.09 -25.18 4.29
N TYR A 245 -17.99 -25.34 5.03
CA TYR A 245 -17.70 -26.47 5.91
C TYR A 245 -17.53 -26.07 7.39
N LEU A 246 -17.62 -24.78 7.72
CA LEU A 246 -17.57 -24.21 9.08
C LEU A 246 -18.98 -24.01 9.64
#